data_AF-A0A3G6PDK6-F1
#
_entry.id   AF-A0A3G6PDK6-F1
#
_cell.length_a   1.000
_cell.length_b   1.000
_cell.length_c   1.000
_cell.angle_alpha   90.00
_cell.angle_beta   90.00
_cell.angle_gamma   90.00
#
_symmetry.space_group_name_H-M   'P 1'
#
loop_
_entity.id
_entity.type
_entity.pdbx_description
1 polymer ?
#
loop_
_entity_poly.entity_id
_entity_poly.type
_entity_poly.pdbx_seq_one_letter_code
_entity_poly.pdbx_strand_id
1 'polypeptide(L)'
;MKVSLKYYTIKYLIMILLLIIAVWAGLFYAYILDEVHDNVDDGLKDRKIQIIKAVYLNPQLLKNNDFGFNEFKIMPIAAGEYKNKSRLYNKMYYMEYDDKDQPYRVLEADFIDQFRNHQRLVIRTSTVEEDELIYDLTTALIVLYVLLVISIVAVNGYLLNKAMRPFYQILNKLKKYQFGIPFSQEEQKYTITEFEELNVEINEMIERNELVFYQQKQFIENASHELQTPLAIVINKIDLLIQNDDLDKKNLSFLTEVKNDLRRMVGLNKSLLMLSKIENSQFNKTSGVNFNALASTLVQNYEDFIEFKKVEVNIIEKGIFQADFNKDLADILLSNLLKNAIKYNNEEGTLNIIIENDRMTFQNSGASMALDKSRIFNRFYKQGSDHGSTGLGLSIIKTIIKQYPGWDILYEFEDKMHYFILVKNNR
;
A
#
# COMPACT_ATOMS: atom_id res chain seq x y z
N MET A 1 1.62 -3.14 9.56
CA MET A 1 2.17 -2.54 8.31
C MET A 1 1.71 -3.36 7.12
N LYS A 2 1.25 -2.72 6.03
CA LYS A 2 0.93 -3.42 4.78
C LYS A 2 2.23 -3.79 4.07
N VAL A 3 2.32 -5.01 3.56
CA VAL A 3 3.53 -5.57 2.93
C VAL A 3 3.29 -5.68 1.43
N SER A 4 4.29 -5.35 0.61
CA SER A 4 4.19 -5.50 -0.85
C SER A 4 3.90 -6.96 -1.22
N LEU A 5 3.00 -7.19 -2.17
CA LEU A 5 2.69 -8.52 -2.70
C LEU A 5 3.96 -9.28 -3.14
N LYS A 6 4.94 -8.55 -3.71
CA LYS A 6 6.25 -9.09 -4.08
C LYS A 6 6.95 -9.76 -2.89
N TYR A 7 7.04 -9.05 -1.77
CA TYR A 7 7.70 -9.55 -0.57
C TYR A 7 6.90 -10.67 0.09
N TYR A 8 5.56 -10.55 0.07
CA TYR A 8 4.66 -11.59 0.56
C TYR A 8 4.91 -12.91 -0.16
N THR A 9 4.86 -12.93 -1.50
CA THR A 9 5.05 -14.16 -2.29
C THR A 9 6.46 -14.76 -2.12
N ILE A 10 7.51 -13.92 -2.14
CA ILE A 10 8.89 -14.38 -1.95
C ILE A 10 9.07 -15.06 -0.59
N LYS A 11 8.48 -14.50 0.48
CA LYS A 11 8.61 -15.06 1.83
C LYS A 11 8.06 -16.49 1.92
N TYR A 12 6.87 -16.74 1.39
CA TYR A 12 6.27 -18.09 1.42
C TYR A 12 7.06 -19.07 0.56
N LEU A 13 7.52 -18.64 -0.61
CA LEU A 13 8.33 -19.47 -1.49
C LEU A 13 9.64 -19.89 -0.81
N ILE A 14 10.31 -18.97 -0.11
CA ILE A 14 11.53 -19.28 0.66
C ILE A 14 11.22 -20.25 1.81
N MET A 15 10.15 -20.04 2.57
CA MET A 15 9.80 -20.94 3.68
C MET A 15 9.52 -22.36 3.21
N ILE A 16 8.75 -22.53 2.12
CA ILE A 16 8.45 -23.85 1.53
C ILE A 16 9.74 -24.50 1.00
N LEU A 17 10.57 -23.74 0.29
CA LEU A 17 11.82 -24.23 -0.26
C LEU A 17 12.77 -24.73 0.84
N LEU A 18 12.94 -23.96 1.91
CA LEU A 18 13.77 -24.37 3.05
C LEU A 18 13.27 -25.65 3.72
N LEU A 19 11.95 -25.81 3.85
CA LEU A 19 11.35 -27.03 4.39
C LEU A 19 11.62 -28.24 3.50
N ILE A 20 11.44 -28.10 2.18
CA ILE A 20 11.71 -29.17 1.20
C ILE A 20 13.20 -29.56 1.25
N ILE A 21 14.10 -28.58 1.28
CA ILE A 21 15.54 -28.81 1.33
C ILE A 21 15.94 -29.52 2.62
N ALA A 22 15.39 -29.13 3.78
CA ALA A 22 15.68 -29.77 5.05
C ALA A 22 15.28 -31.26 5.07
N VAL A 23 14.11 -31.59 4.51
CA VAL A 23 13.64 -32.99 4.39
C VAL A 23 14.57 -33.79 3.48
N TRP A 24 14.92 -33.25 2.31
CA TRP A 24 15.82 -33.93 1.37
C TRP A 24 17.23 -34.11 1.92
N ALA A 25 17.78 -33.12 2.61
CA ALA A 25 19.09 -33.22 3.23
C ALA A 25 19.15 -34.34 4.28
N GLY A 26 18.10 -34.47 5.11
CA GLY A 26 18.00 -35.55 6.09
C GLY A 26 17.90 -36.94 5.45
N LEU A 27 17.05 -37.09 4.41
CA LEU A 27 16.93 -38.35 3.67
C LEU A 27 18.24 -38.74 2.97
N PHE A 28 18.91 -37.77 2.35
CA PHE A 28 20.17 -38.01 1.65
C PHE A 28 21.28 -38.40 2.62
N TYR A 29 21.41 -37.69 3.75
CA TYR A 29 22.38 -38.03 4.79
C TYR A 29 22.16 -39.45 5.33
N ALA A 30 20.91 -39.82 5.62
CA ALA A 30 20.57 -41.16 6.07
C ALA A 30 20.93 -42.23 5.04
N TYR A 31 20.67 -41.98 3.75
CA TYR A 31 21.03 -42.91 2.66
C TYR A 31 22.55 -43.11 2.54
N ILE A 32 23.34 -42.03 2.61
CA ILE A 32 24.81 -42.14 2.57
C ILE A 32 25.35 -42.92 3.76
N LEU A 33 24.85 -42.64 4.97
CA LEU A 33 25.30 -43.32 6.19
C LEU A 33 25.05 -44.83 6.10
N ASP A 34 23.89 -45.22 5.59
CA ASP A 34 23.50 -46.61 5.38
C ASP A 34 24.41 -47.31 4.35
N GLU A 35 24.60 -46.69 3.17
CA GLU A 35 25.41 -47.23 2.09
C GLU A 35 26.90 -47.41 2.50
N VAL A 36 27.47 -46.44 3.20
CA VAL A 36 28.88 -46.51 3.66
C VAL A 36 29.04 -47.63 4.69
N HIS A 37 28.13 -47.76 5.66
CA HIS A 37 28.20 -48.82 6.65
C HIS A 37 27.99 -50.22 6.06
N ASP A 38 27.06 -50.36 5.11
CA ASP A 38 26.83 -51.63 4.42
C ASP A 38 28.06 -52.05 3.61
N ASN A 39 28.75 -51.11 2.96
CA ASN A 39 29.98 -51.40 2.22
C ASN A 39 31.09 -51.96 3.14
N VAL A 40 31.30 -51.32 4.30
CA VAL A 40 32.29 -51.80 5.29
C VAL A 40 31.90 -53.17 5.85
N ASP A 41 30.61 -53.38 6.14
CA ASP A 41 30.10 -54.64 6.66
C ASP A 41 30.26 -55.79 5.66
N ASP A 42 30.02 -55.55 4.38
CA ASP A 42 30.21 -56.53 3.32
C ASP A 42 31.70 -56.85 3.09
N GLY A 43 32.57 -55.83 3.13
CA GLY A 43 34.02 -56.03 3.10
C GLY A 43 34.52 -56.94 4.23
N LEU A 44 34.00 -56.76 5.45
CA LEU A 44 34.33 -57.63 6.59
C LEU A 44 33.81 -59.06 6.42
N LYS A 45 32.60 -59.23 5.86
CA LYS A 45 32.02 -60.56 5.57
C LYS A 45 32.85 -61.32 4.53
N ASP A 46 33.36 -60.63 3.52
CA ASP A 46 34.22 -61.23 2.50
C ASP A 46 35.59 -61.62 3.07
N ARG A 47 36.22 -60.73 3.84
CA ARG A 47 37.48 -61.02 4.56
C ARG A 47 37.32 -62.22 5.49
N LYS A 48 36.19 -62.36 6.18
CA LYS A 48 35.87 -63.54 7.02
C LYS A 48 35.97 -64.83 6.22
N ILE A 49 35.33 -64.89 5.05
CA ILE A 49 35.33 -66.10 4.22
C ILE A 49 36.76 -66.42 3.74
N GLN A 50 37.51 -65.39 3.32
CA GLN A 50 38.89 -65.57 2.86
C GLN A 50 39.82 -66.07 3.97
N ILE A 51 39.75 -65.47 5.18
CA ILE A 51 40.58 -65.87 6.32
C ILE A 51 40.25 -67.28 6.77
N ILE A 52 38.96 -67.63 6.91
CA ILE A 52 38.57 -69.00 7.28
C ILE A 52 39.11 -70.01 6.25
N LYS A 53 38.94 -69.75 4.95
CA LYS A 53 39.52 -70.61 3.89
C LYS A 53 41.05 -70.73 4.01
N ALA A 54 41.75 -69.63 4.28
CA ALA A 54 43.20 -69.63 4.44
C ALA A 54 43.65 -70.44 5.68
N VAL A 55 42.90 -70.39 6.78
CA VAL A 55 43.18 -71.15 8.01
C VAL A 55 43.05 -72.66 7.78
N TYR A 56 42.08 -73.10 6.98
CA TYR A 56 41.95 -74.52 6.59
C TYR A 56 43.15 -74.99 5.75
N LEU A 57 43.69 -74.14 4.89
CA LEU A 57 44.85 -74.48 4.05
C LEU A 57 46.18 -74.38 4.82
N ASN A 58 46.29 -73.46 5.78
CA ASN A 58 47.49 -73.22 6.57
C ASN A 58 47.18 -73.13 8.09
N PRO A 59 47.26 -74.26 8.82
CA PRO A 59 46.97 -74.30 10.25
C PRO A 59 47.83 -73.39 11.14
N GLN A 60 48.97 -72.87 10.66
CA GLN A 60 49.80 -71.96 11.47
C GLN A 60 49.09 -70.64 11.77
N LEU A 61 48.12 -70.24 10.95
CA LEU A 61 47.32 -69.03 11.16
C LEU A 61 46.45 -69.09 12.42
N LEU A 62 46.18 -70.30 12.96
CA LEU A 62 45.46 -70.48 14.22
C LEU A 62 46.22 -69.93 15.44
N LYS A 63 47.54 -69.72 15.33
CA LYS A 63 48.36 -69.14 16.41
C LYS A 63 48.36 -67.61 16.41
N ASN A 64 47.61 -66.97 15.50
CA ASN A 64 47.54 -65.52 15.42
C ASN A 64 46.62 -64.94 16.51
N ASN A 65 47.18 -64.75 17.70
CA ASN A 65 46.42 -64.33 18.89
C ASN A 65 46.34 -62.80 19.05
N ASP A 66 47.08 -62.04 18.24
CA ASP A 66 47.05 -60.58 18.20
C ASP A 66 46.63 -60.11 16.80
N PHE A 67 46.09 -58.90 16.69
CA PHE A 67 45.65 -58.35 15.41
C PHE A 67 46.84 -58.18 14.45
N GLY A 68 47.99 -57.72 14.95
CA GLY A 68 49.21 -57.50 14.15
C GLY A 68 48.94 -56.73 12.86
N PHE A 69 49.76 -57.00 11.83
CA PHE A 69 49.60 -56.38 10.49
C PHE A 69 48.38 -56.88 9.71
N ASN A 70 47.82 -58.04 10.08
CA ASN A 70 46.74 -58.67 9.32
C ASN A 70 45.34 -58.23 9.79
N GLU A 71 45.26 -57.47 10.88
CA GLU A 71 44.04 -56.96 11.51
C GLU A 71 42.96 -58.01 11.83
N PHE A 72 43.40 -59.25 12.03
CA PHE A 72 42.53 -60.30 12.56
C PHE A 72 43.26 -61.09 13.65
N LYS A 73 42.49 -61.63 14.59
CA LYS A 73 42.98 -62.58 15.58
C LYS A 73 42.04 -63.76 15.72
N ILE A 74 42.60 -64.91 16.08
CA ILE A 74 41.87 -66.14 16.32
C ILE A 74 42.11 -66.55 17.76
N MET A 75 41.04 -66.88 18.48
CA MET A 75 41.12 -67.30 19.87
C MET A 75 40.31 -68.59 20.07
N PRO A 76 40.82 -69.58 20.82
CA PRO A 76 40.06 -70.78 21.14
C PRO A 76 38.90 -70.43 22.08
N ILE A 77 37.74 -71.03 21.83
CA ILE A 77 36.55 -70.85 22.66
C ILE A 77 36.03 -72.20 23.15
N ALA A 78 35.39 -72.21 24.33
CA ALA A 78 34.74 -73.40 24.84
C ALA A 78 33.51 -73.76 23.98
N ALA A 79 33.19 -75.05 23.86
CA ALA A 79 32.05 -75.52 23.07
C ALA A 79 30.70 -74.90 23.52
N GLY A 80 30.56 -74.53 24.79
CA GLY A 80 29.37 -73.85 25.33
C GLY A 80 29.26 -72.35 24.96
N GLU A 81 30.34 -71.72 24.53
CA GLU A 81 30.36 -70.31 24.09
C GLU A 81 30.16 -70.15 22.59
N TYR A 82 30.20 -71.25 21.83
CA TYR A 82 30.06 -71.26 20.38
C TYR A 82 28.66 -70.79 19.96
N LYS A 83 28.62 -69.69 19.22
CA LYS A 83 27.41 -69.17 18.58
C LYS A 83 27.63 -69.16 17.08
N ASN A 84 26.85 -69.97 16.34
CA ASN A 84 26.89 -70.00 14.88
C ASN A 84 26.25 -68.74 14.25
N LYS A 85 26.72 -67.54 14.63
CA LYS A 85 26.27 -66.24 14.14
C LYS A 85 27.45 -65.27 14.13
N SER A 86 27.54 -64.47 13.07
CA SER A 86 28.44 -63.32 13.04
C SER A 86 27.81 -62.12 13.75
N ARG A 87 28.64 -61.30 14.39
CA ARG A 87 28.23 -60.04 15.03
C ARG A 87 29.10 -58.92 14.49
N LEU A 88 28.46 -57.82 14.13
CA LEU A 88 29.11 -56.59 13.67
C LEU A 88 28.83 -55.50 14.70
N TYR A 89 29.86 -54.77 15.10
CA TYR A 89 29.73 -53.66 16.04
C TYR A 89 30.87 -52.66 15.89
N ASN A 90 30.65 -51.44 16.36
CA ASN A 90 31.66 -50.38 16.38
C ASN A 90 32.41 -50.41 17.71
N LYS A 91 33.73 -50.19 17.68
CA LYS A 91 34.56 -50.10 18.88
C LYS A 91 35.73 -49.15 18.65
N MET A 92 36.00 -48.31 19.66
CA MET A 92 37.18 -47.46 19.67
C MET A 92 38.41 -48.28 20.09
N TYR A 93 39.50 -48.16 19.34
CA TYR A 93 40.80 -48.72 19.70
C TYR A 93 41.81 -47.58 19.83
N TYR A 94 42.46 -47.52 20.99
CA TYR A 94 43.60 -46.63 21.19
C TYR A 94 44.77 -47.04 20.29
N MET A 95 45.28 -46.10 19.51
CA MET A 95 46.39 -46.30 18.61
C MET A 95 47.65 -45.64 19.15
N GLU A 96 48.64 -46.45 19.52
CA GLU A 96 49.89 -45.99 20.14
C GLU A 96 50.69 -45.05 19.23
N TYR A 97 50.62 -45.23 17.90
CA TYR A 97 51.35 -44.37 16.94
C TYR A 97 50.71 -42.98 16.76
N ASP A 98 49.41 -42.86 17.03
CA ASP A 98 48.61 -41.68 16.79
C ASP A 98 48.14 -41.00 18.10
N ASP A 99 48.46 -41.61 19.26
CA ASP A 99 48.07 -41.21 20.62
C ASP A 99 46.59 -40.80 20.77
N LYS A 100 45.70 -41.51 20.06
CA LYS A 100 44.25 -41.24 20.08
C LYS A 100 43.44 -42.52 19.87
N ASP A 101 42.22 -42.50 20.37
CA ASP A 101 41.21 -43.52 20.08
C ASP A 101 40.71 -43.38 18.65
N GLN A 102 40.79 -44.46 17.87
CA GLN A 102 40.28 -44.51 16.50
C GLN A 102 39.05 -45.43 16.40
N PRO A 103 38.04 -45.05 15.61
CA PRO A 103 36.87 -45.88 15.36
C PRO A 103 37.21 -47.06 14.45
N TYR A 104 36.77 -48.24 14.85
CA TYR A 104 36.87 -49.46 14.05
C TYR A 104 35.51 -50.14 13.96
N ARG A 105 35.26 -50.73 12.79
CA ARG A 105 34.19 -51.71 12.60
C ARG A 105 34.77 -53.10 12.84
N VAL A 106 34.12 -53.87 13.71
CA VAL A 106 34.59 -55.19 14.14
C VAL A 106 33.57 -56.26 13.74
N LEU A 107 34.05 -57.32 13.09
CA LEU A 107 33.31 -58.54 12.85
C LEU A 107 33.84 -59.65 13.76
N GLU A 108 32.94 -60.24 14.56
CA GLU A 108 33.18 -61.45 15.31
C GLU A 108 32.41 -62.62 14.71
N ALA A 109 33.08 -63.74 14.46
CA ALA A 109 32.45 -64.96 13.99
C ALA A 109 33.09 -66.20 14.60
N ASP A 110 32.25 -67.11 15.09
CA ASP A 110 32.70 -68.41 15.55
C ASP A 110 32.74 -69.40 14.38
N PHE A 111 33.79 -70.21 14.31
CA PHE A 111 33.95 -71.27 13.31
C PHE A 111 34.60 -72.51 13.93
N ILE A 112 34.51 -73.63 13.23
CA ILE A 112 35.13 -74.90 13.64
C ILE A 112 36.35 -75.11 12.76
N ASP A 113 37.53 -75.36 13.34
CA ASP A 113 38.74 -75.61 12.56
C ASP A 113 38.80 -77.04 11.96
N GLN A 114 39.83 -77.33 11.18
CA GLN A 114 40.05 -78.66 10.58
C GLN A 114 40.29 -79.78 11.61
N PHE A 115 40.60 -79.43 12.86
CA PHE A 115 40.80 -80.35 13.97
C PHE A 115 39.56 -80.49 14.86
N ARG A 116 38.42 -79.92 14.44
CA ARG A 116 37.14 -79.87 15.17
C ARG A 116 37.18 -79.05 16.47
N ASN A 117 38.13 -78.14 16.63
CA ASN A 117 38.09 -77.20 17.76
C ASN A 117 37.24 -75.98 17.41
N HIS A 118 36.57 -75.43 18.42
CA HIS A 118 35.82 -74.19 18.30
C HIS A 118 36.75 -72.99 18.43
N GLN A 119 36.70 -72.11 17.44
CA GLN A 119 37.54 -70.93 17.34
C GLN A 119 36.65 -69.70 17.14
N ARG A 120 37.07 -68.56 17.67
CA ARG A 120 36.49 -67.25 17.40
C ARG A 120 37.45 -66.44 16.55
N LEU A 121 36.99 -66.02 15.38
CA LEU A 121 37.67 -65.07 14.52
C LEU A 121 37.15 -63.66 14.85
N VAL A 122 38.07 -62.76 15.15
CA VAL A 122 37.78 -61.33 15.31
C VAL A 122 38.55 -60.58 14.23
N ILE A 123 37.83 -59.90 13.33
CA ILE A 123 38.37 -59.06 12.26
C ILE A 123 38.00 -57.63 12.58
N ARG A 124 38.94 -56.70 12.41
CA ARG A 124 38.65 -55.27 12.52
C ARG A 124 39.11 -54.56 11.26
N THR A 125 38.46 -53.45 10.94
CA THR A 125 38.89 -52.51 9.91
C THR A 125 38.69 -51.10 10.45
N SER A 126 39.65 -50.22 10.19
CA SER A 126 39.52 -48.80 10.54
C SER A 126 38.34 -48.20 9.78
N THR A 127 37.56 -47.32 10.41
CA THR A 127 36.51 -46.53 9.74
C THR A 127 36.86 -45.06 9.61
N VAL A 128 38.12 -44.69 9.89
CA VAL A 128 38.57 -43.28 9.89
C VAL A 128 38.38 -42.65 8.51
N GLU A 129 38.76 -43.35 7.45
CA GLU A 129 38.65 -42.83 6.08
C GLU A 129 37.17 -42.69 5.66
N GLU A 130 36.33 -43.64 6.04
CA GLU A 130 34.89 -43.63 5.76
C GLU A 130 34.18 -42.51 6.53
N ASP A 131 34.52 -42.31 7.81
CA ASP A 131 33.97 -41.23 8.63
C ASP A 131 34.41 -39.85 8.11
N GLU A 132 35.67 -39.71 7.66
CA GLU A 132 36.17 -38.51 6.98
C GLU A 132 35.43 -38.26 5.66
N LEU A 133 35.20 -39.30 4.86
CA LEU A 133 34.44 -39.20 3.61
C LEU A 133 32.99 -38.74 3.84
N ILE A 134 32.32 -39.25 4.87
CA ILE A 134 30.97 -38.81 5.25
C ILE A 134 30.99 -37.32 5.65
N TYR A 135 32.00 -36.89 6.41
CA TYR A 135 32.14 -35.49 6.83
C TYR A 135 32.36 -34.55 5.64
N ASP A 136 33.25 -34.91 4.72
CA ASP A 136 33.56 -34.16 3.52
C ASP A 136 32.33 -34.05 2.60
N LEU A 137 31.63 -35.17 2.39
CA LEU A 137 30.41 -35.19 1.59
C LEU A 137 29.31 -34.33 2.24
N THR A 138 29.14 -34.43 3.55
CA THR A 138 28.15 -33.62 4.30
C THR A 138 28.45 -32.13 4.17
N THR A 139 29.73 -31.74 4.30
CA THR A 139 30.16 -30.36 4.13
C THR A 139 29.93 -29.85 2.70
N ALA A 140 30.29 -30.66 1.70
CA ALA A 140 30.06 -30.34 0.29
C ALA A 140 28.57 -30.14 -0.02
N LEU A 141 27.69 -30.99 0.53
CA LEU A 141 26.24 -30.86 0.39
C LEU A 141 25.71 -29.59 1.03
N ILE A 142 26.15 -29.25 2.24
CA ILE A 142 25.72 -28.02 2.92
C ILE A 142 26.09 -26.80 2.07
N VAL A 143 27.33 -26.74 1.57
CA VAL A 143 27.79 -25.65 0.69
C VAL A 143 26.95 -25.59 -0.60
N LEU A 144 26.73 -26.74 -1.24
CA LEU A 144 25.90 -26.84 -2.44
C LEU A 144 24.47 -26.33 -2.18
N TYR A 145 23.87 -26.69 -1.05
CA TYR A 145 22.51 -26.24 -0.69
C TYR A 145 22.44 -24.74 -0.43
N VAL A 146 23.42 -24.16 0.27
CA VAL A 146 23.47 -22.71 0.49
C VAL A 146 23.54 -21.98 -0.85
N LEU A 147 24.40 -22.43 -1.76
CA LEU A 147 24.51 -21.85 -3.10
C LEU A 147 23.20 -21.98 -3.90
N LEU A 148 22.54 -23.13 -3.81
CA LEU A 148 21.27 -23.38 -4.47
C LEU A 148 20.18 -22.44 -3.94
N VAL A 149 20.07 -22.26 -2.62
CA VAL A 149 19.10 -21.33 -2.00
C VAL A 149 19.36 -19.90 -2.47
N ILE A 150 20.61 -19.43 -2.44
CA ILE A 150 20.97 -18.08 -2.89
C ILE A 150 20.59 -17.89 -4.37
N SER A 151 20.90 -18.87 -5.22
CA SER A 151 20.55 -18.85 -6.64
C SER A 151 19.04 -18.77 -6.86
N ILE A 152 18.25 -19.61 -6.17
CA ILE A 152 16.79 -19.60 -6.29
C ILE A 152 16.20 -18.27 -5.82
N VAL A 153 16.69 -17.71 -4.71
CA VAL A 153 16.23 -16.41 -4.21
C VAL A 153 16.56 -15.29 -5.20
N ALA A 154 17.77 -15.28 -5.75
CA ALA A 154 18.20 -14.29 -6.74
C ALA A 154 17.37 -14.37 -8.03
N VAL A 155 17.20 -15.58 -8.59
CA VAL A 155 16.44 -15.82 -9.83
C VAL A 155 14.97 -15.47 -9.64
N ASN A 156 14.32 -15.94 -8.57
CA ASN A 156 12.92 -15.61 -8.30
C ASN A 156 12.72 -14.12 -8.02
N GLY A 157 13.64 -13.50 -7.27
CA GLY A 157 13.60 -12.06 -7.02
C GLY A 157 13.66 -11.24 -8.29
N TYR A 158 14.52 -11.64 -9.24
CA TYR A 158 14.65 -11.02 -10.55
C TYR A 158 13.42 -11.26 -11.45
N LEU A 159 12.97 -12.51 -11.59
CA LEU A 159 11.82 -12.89 -12.42
C LEU A 159 10.53 -12.21 -11.94
N LEU A 160 10.25 -12.23 -10.63
CA LEU A 160 9.06 -11.61 -10.07
C LEU A 160 9.07 -10.09 -10.25
N ASN A 161 10.24 -9.46 -10.16
CA ASN A 161 10.36 -8.02 -10.40
C ASN A 161 10.03 -7.66 -11.85
N LYS A 162 10.51 -8.47 -12.81
CA LYS A 162 10.20 -8.30 -14.23
C LYS A 162 8.72 -8.55 -14.51
N ALA A 163 8.15 -9.61 -13.95
CA ALA A 163 6.74 -9.99 -14.13
C ALA A 163 5.76 -8.97 -13.53
N MET A 164 6.09 -8.34 -12.40
CA MET A 164 5.22 -7.35 -11.75
C MET A 164 5.36 -5.92 -12.28
N ARG A 165 6.32 -5.66 -13.17
CA ARG A 165 6.54 -4.32 -13.73
C ARG A 165 5.30 -3.74 -14.45
N PRO A 166 4.60 -4.48 -15.33
CA PRO A 166 3.33 -4.07 -15.93
C PRO A 166 2.28 -3.59 -14.92
N PHE A 167 2.09 -4.33 -13.83
CA PHE A 167 1.12 -3.99 -12.79
C PHE A 167 1.39 -2.60 -12.19
N TYR A 168 2.65 -2.30 -11.87
CA TYR A 168 3.01 -0.99 -11.33
C TYR A 168 2.90 0.14 -12.35
N GLN A 169 3.06 -0.16 -13.65
CA GLN A 169 2.81 0.81 -14.73
C GLN A 169 1.33 1.18 -14.79
N ILE A 170 0.44 0.17 -14.81
CA ILE A 170 -1.02 0.37 -14.79
C ILE A 170 -1.46 1.13 -13.54
N LEU A 171 -0.92 0.77 -12.37
CA LEU A 171 -1.26 1.43 -11.11
C LEU A 171 -0.79 2.89 -11.07
N ASN A 172 0.38 3.19 -11.64
CA ASN A 172 0.84 4.57 -11.77
C ASN A 172 0.03 5.37 -12.79
N LYS A 173 -0.42 4.74 -13.88
CA LYS A 173 -1.35 5.34 -14.85
C LYS A 173 -2.66 5.74 -14.15
N LEU A 174 -3.26 4.81 -13.40
CA LEU A 174 -4.50 5.08 -12.67
C LEU A 174 -4.34 6.15 -11.58
N LYS A 175 -3.20 6.21 -10.89
CA LYS A 175 -2.91 7.26 -9.89
C LYS A 175 -2.79 8.66 -10.50
N LYS A 176 -2.31 8.77 -11.74
CA LYS A 176 -2.13 10.04 -12.44
C LYS A 176 -3.37 10.46 -13.23
N TYR A 177 -4.30 9.53 -13.45
CA TYR A 177 -5.54 9.82 -14.15
C TYR A 177 -6.39 10.83 -13.37
N GLN A 178 -6.87 11.85 -14.07
CA GLN A 178 -7.75 12.89 -13.57
C GLN A 178 -8.79 13.18 -14.65
N PHE A 179 -10.05 13.36 -14.24
CA PHE A 179 -11.16 13.62 -15.15
C PHE A 179 -10.94 14.87 -16.01
N GLY A 180 -11.25 14.77 -17.30
CA GLY A 180 -11.24 15.90 -18.24
C GLY A 180 -9.84 16.41 -18.61
N ILE A 181 -8.76 15.74 -18.20
CA ILE A 181 -7.42 15.98 -18.71
C ILE A 181 -7.15 14.91 -19.79
N PRO A 182 -6.88 15.31 -21.05
CA PRO A 182 -6.55 14.36 -22.10
C PRO A 182 -5.33 13.53 -21.68
N PHE A 183 -5.56 12.28 -21.31
CA PHE A 183 -4.50 11.35 -20.99
C PHE A 183 -3.99 10.74 -22.30
N SER A 184 -2.74 11.01 -22.66
CA SER A 184 -2.13 10.38 -23.84
C SER A 184 -2.12 8.86 -23.65
N GLN A 185 -2.94 8.18 -24.45
CA GLN A 185 -2.95 6.72 -24.53
C GLN A 185 -1.74 6.30 -25.38
N GLU A 186 -0.59 6.13 -24.74
CA GLU A 186 0.47 5.35 -25.38
C GLU A 186 0.00 3.89 -25.46
N GLU A 187 0.06 3.30 -26.66
CA GLU A 187 -0.13 1.86 -26.85
C GLU A 187 0.98 1.12 -26.11
N GLN A 188 0.69 0.70 -24.89
CA GLN A 188 1.58 -0.15 -24.11
C GLN A 188 1.16 -1.60 -24.33
N LYS A 189 2.02 -2.36 -25.02
CA LYS A 189 1.87 -3.81 -25.16
C LYS A 189 2.44 -4.49 -23.94
N TYR A 190 1.61 -5.20 -23.19
CA TYR A 190 2.06 -5.98 -22.05
C TYR A 190 2.37 -7.41 -22.49
N THR A 191 3.45 -7.97 -21.94
CA THR A 191 3.89 -9.33 -22.30
C THR A 191 3.01 -10.43 -21.69
N ILE A 192 2.24 -10.11 -20.65
CA ILE A 192 1.42 -11.04 -19.88
C ILE A 192 -0.04 -10.77 -20.21
N THR A 193 -0.77 -11.81 -20.63
CA THR A 193 -2.16 -11.73 -21.08
C THR A 193 -3.06 -11.09 -20.03
N GLU A 194 -2.96 -11.49 -18.77
CA GLU A 194 -3.79 -10.97 -17.68
C GLU A 194 -3.57 -9.46 -17.44
N PHE A 195 -2.36 -8.94 -17.71
CA PHE A 195 -2.10 -7.51 -17.60
C PHE A 195 -2.57 -6.74 -18.85
N GLU A 196 -2.58 -7.38 -20.02
CA GLU A 196 -3.18 -6.81 -21.23
C GLU A 196 -4.69 -6.69 -21.08
N GLU A 197 -5.37 -7.77 -20.66
CA GLU A 197 -6.82 -7.78 -20.38
C GLU A 197 -7.18 -6.73 -19.32
N LEU A 198 -6.44 -6.67 -18.21
CA LEU A 198 -6.65 -5.66 -17.18
C LEU A 198 -6.49 -4.23 -17.72
N ASN A 199 -5.51 -3.99 -18.60
CA ASN A 199 -5.31 -2.67 -19.20
C ASN A 199 -6.45 -2.31 -20.15
N VAL A 200 -6.95 -3.25 -20.96
CA VAL A 200 -8.11 -3.04 -21.84
C VAL A 200 -9.33 -2.65 -21.01
N GLU A 201 -9.69 -3.44 -20.00
CA GLU A 201 -10.84 -3.19 -19.12
C GLU A 201 -10.73 -1.82 -18.39
N ILE A 202 -9.54 -1.48 -17.89
CA ILE A 202 -9.30 -0.18 -17.27
C ILE A 202 -9.47 0.97 -18.29
N ASN A 203 -8.99 0.80 -19.52
CA ASN A 203 -9.13 1.82 -20.55
C ASN A 203 -10.60 2.02 -20.94
N GLU A 204 -11.35 0.94 -21.14
CA GLU A 204 -12.79 1.01 -21.43
C GLU A 204 -13.55 1.68 -20.27
N MET A 205 -13.21 1.36 -19.02
CA MET A 205 -13.79 2.02 -17.85
C MET A 205 -13.47 3.53 -17.82
N ILE A 206 -12.23 3.91 -18.15
CA ILE A 206 -11.81 5.31 -18.24
C ILE A 206 -12.61 6.03 -19.34
N GLU A 207 -12.70 5.46 -20.53
CA GLU A 207 -13.43 6.05 -21.66
C GLU A 207 -14.92 6.21 -21.35
N ARG A 208 -15.54 5.20 -20.75
CA ARG A 208 -16.94 5.27 -20.31
C ARG A 208 -17.14 6.38 -19.27
N ASN A 209 -16.22 6.51 -18.33
CA ASN A 209 -16.27 7.54 -17.30
C ASN A 209 -16.07 8.95 -17.86
N GLU A 210 -15.14 9.13 -18.80
CA GLU A 210 -14.95 10.39 -19.54
C GLU A 210 -16.21 10.76 -20.33
N LEU A 211 -16.83 9.80 -21.03
CA LEU A 211 -18.08 10.04 -21.75
C LEU A 211 -19.20 10.54 -20.83
N VAL A 212 -19.41 9.87 -19.68
CA VAL A 212 -20.42 10.27 -18.69
C VAL A 212 -20.12 11.67 -18.17
N PHE A 213 -18.85 11.97 -17.90
CA PHE A 213 -18.40 13.28 -17.46
C PHE A 213 -18.71 14.38 -18.49
N TYR A 214 -18.39 14.16 -19.77
CA TYR A 214 -18.70 15.12 -20.84
C TYR A 214 -20.21 15.33 -21.02
N GLN A 215 -21.00 14.26 -20.97
CA GLN A 215 -22.46 14.34 -21.05
C GLN A 215 -23.03 15.14 -19.87
N GLN A 216 -22.54 14.90 -18.65
CA GLN A 216 -22.96 15.65 -17.47
C GLN A 216 -22.59 17.13 -17.60
N LYS A 217 -21.36 17.44 -18.04
CA LYS A 217 -20.92 18.81 -18.32
C LYS A 217 -21.84 19.51 -19.32
N GLN A 218 -22.12 18.89 -20.45
CA GLN A 218 -22.96 19.46 -21.49
C GLN A 218 -24.41 19.65 -21.02
N PHE A 219 -24.95 18.70 -20.25
CA PHE A 219 -26.28 18.82 -19.66
C PHE A 219 -26.38 20.03 -18.71
N ILE A 220 -25.38 20.23 -17.84
CA ILE A 220 -25.32 21.36 -16.92
C ILE A 220 -25.25 22.68 -17.70
N GLU A 221 -24.39 22.77 -18.72
CA GLU A 221 -24.23 23.96 -19.55
C GLU A 221 -25.54 24.29 -20.29
N ASN A 222 -26.18 23.31 -20.92
CA ASN A 222 -27.45 23.50 -21.61
C ASN A 222 -28.57 23.89 -20.66
N ALA A 223 -28.72 23.18 -19.53
CA ALA A 223 -29.73 23.49 -18.52
C ALA A 223 -29.57 24.92 -17.97
N SER A 224 -28.33 25.41 -17.84
CA SER A 224 -28.08 26.81 -17.46
C SER A 224 -28.68 27.79 -18.44
N HIS A 225 -28.39 27.64 -19.72
CA HIS A 225 -28.85 28.57 -20.75
C HIS A 225 -30.37 28.52 -20.94
N GLU A 226 -30.93 27.31 -20.98
CA GLU A 226 -32.36 27.09 -21.18
C GLU A 226 -33.22 27.56 -20.00
N LEU A 227 -32.69 27.57 -18.76
CA LEU A 227 -33.42 28.10 -17.60
C LEU A 227 -33.24 29.62 -17.42
N GLN A 228 -32.08 30.18 -17.78
CA GLN A 228 -31.81 31.61 -17.62
C GLN A 228 -32.66 32.47 -18.55
N THR A 229 -32.84 32.04 -19.79
CA THR A 229 -33.59 32.78 -20.82
C THR A 229 -35.06 33.03 -20.44
N PRO A 230 -35.88 32.01 -20.08
CA PRO A 230 -37.26 32.24 -19.71
C PRO A 230 -37.38 33.04 -18.41
N LEU A 231 -36.49 32.83 -17.43
CA LEU A 231 -36.49 33.62 -16.19
C LEU A 231 -36.22 35.10 -16.46
N ALA A 232 -35.26 35.42 -17.35
CA ALA A 232 -34.98 36.80 -17.75
C ALA A 232 -36.19 37.45 -18.46
N ILE A 233 -36.88 36.70 -19.32
CA ILE A 233 -38.10 37.17 -20.01
C ILE A 233 -39.20 37.48 -18.99
N VAL A 234 -39.44 36.59 -18.01
CA VAL A 234 -40.48 36.81 -16.99
C VAL A 234 -40.13 38.01 -16.11
N ILE A 235 -38.87 38.16 -15.70
CA ILE A 235 -38.41 39.33 -14.93
C ILE A 235 -38.65 40.62 -15.72
N ASN A 236 -38.30 40.66 -17.01
CA ASN A 236 -38.51 41.84 -17.86
C ASN A 236 -40.01 42.16 -18.03
N LYS A 237 -40.87 41.15 -18.23
CA LYS A 237 -42.33 41.35 -18.27
C LYS A 237 -42.87 41.94 -16.97
N ILE A 238 -42.35 41.51 -15.82
CA ILE A 238 -42.72 42.09 -14.53
C ILE A 238 -42.19 43.54 -14.41
N ASP A 239 -40.98 43.83 -14.90
CA ASP A 239 -40.43 45.19 -14.92
C ASP A 239 -41.32 46.14 -15.73
N LEU A 240 -41.80 45.69 -16.90
CA LEU A 240 -42.74 46.46 -17.73
C LEU A 240 -44.10 46.66 -17.03
N LEU A 241 -44.60 45.65 -16.31
CA LEU A 241 -45.85 45.79 -15.54
C LEU A 241 -45.70 46.79 -14.41
N ILE A 242 -44.60 46.74 -13.65
CA ILE A 242 -44.33 47.64 -12.52
C ILE A 242 -44.23 49.12 -12.97
N GLN A 243 -43.83 49.37 -14.22
CA GLN A 243 -43.75 50.73 -14.79
C GLN A 243 -45.12 51.32 -15.16
N ASN A 244 -46.21 50.57 -15.04
CA ASN A 244 -47.54 51.04 -15.42
C ASN A 244 -48.22 51.80 -14.26
N ASP A 245 -48.59 53.07 -14.49
CA ASP A 245 -49.07 54.01 -13.44
C ASP A 245 -50.45 53.64 -12.84
N ASP A 246 -51.20 52.74 -13.47
CA ASP A 246 -52.54 52.30 -13.04
C ASP A 246 -52.53 51.16 -11.99
N LEU A 247 -51.36 50.71 -11.53
CA LEU A 247 -51.26 49.65 -10.53
C LEU A 247 -51.54 50.15 -9.11
N ASP A 248 -52.46 49.48 -8.41
CA ASP A 248 -52.64 49.71 -6.97
C ASP A 248 -51.38 49.28 -6.17
N LYS A 249 -51.22 49.85 -4.96
CA LYS A 249 -50.06 49.55 -4.09
C LYS A 249 -49.92 48.06 -3.75
N LYS A 250 -51.02 47.30 -3.70
CA LYS A 250 -51.03 45.89 -3.33
C LYS A 250 -50.48 45.02 -4.47
N ASN A 251 -50.88 45.31 -5.71
CA ASN A 251 -50.42 44.65 -6.92
C ASN A 251 -48.95 44.98 -7.21
N LEU A 252 -48.53 46.22 -6.96
CA LEU A 252 -47.12 46.63 -7.08
C LEU A 252 -46.24 45.87 -6.07
N SER A 253 -46.69 45.75 -4.81
CA SER A 253 -46.01 44.95 -3.78
C SER A 253 -45.93 43.47 -4.18
N PHE A 254 -47.02 42.88 -4.66
CA PHE A 254 -47.07 41.47 -5.09
C PHE A 254 -46.14 41.20 -6.28
N LEU A 255 -46.15 42.05 -7.31
CA LEU A 255 -45.26 41.92 -8.47
C LEU A 255 -43.79 42.07 -8.07
N THR A 256 -43.49 42.96 -7.13
CA THR A 256 -42.13 43.12 -6.58
C THR A 256 -41.68 41.86 -5.83
N GLU A 257 -42.57 41.23 -5.07
CA GLU A 257 -42.31 39.97 -4.36
C GLU A 257 -42.03 38.82 -5.35
N VAL A 258 -42.88 38.65 -6.38
CA VAL A 258 -42.68 37.66 -7.45
C VAL A 258 -41.36 37.90 -8.20
N LYS A 259 -41.03 39.15 -8.51
CA LYS A 259 -39.74 39.51 -9.14
C LYS A 259 -38.55 39.12 -8.27
N ASN A 260 -38.64 39.35 -6.95
CA ASN A 260 -37.59 38.96 -6.01
C ASN A 260 -37.44 37.44 -5.91
N ASP A 261 -38.54 36.70 -5.91
CA ASP A 261 -38.54 35.23 -5.94
C ASP A 261 -37.90 34.67 -7.22
N LEU A 262 -38.20 35.26 -8.39
CA LEU A 262 -37.58 34.88 -9.66
C LEU A 262 -36.08 35.18 -9.68
N ARG A 263 -35.66 36.35 -9.16
CA ARG A 263 -34.24 36.68 -9.00
C ARG A 263 -33.53 35.69 -8.07
N ARG A 264 -34.19 35.27 -6.98
CA ARG A 264 -33.69 34.20 -6.10
C ARG A 264 -33.55 32.88 -6.85
N MET A 265 -34.51 32.51 -7.70
CA MET A 265 -34.46 31.30 -8.53
C MET A 265 -33.32 31.34 -9.56
N VAL A 266 -33.07 32.48 -10.20
CA VAL A 266 -31.89 32.68 -11.07
C VAL A 266 -30.60 32.50 -10.28
N GLY A 267 -30.52 33.08 -9.07
CA GLY A 267 -29.36 32.91 -8.18
C GLY A 267 -29.14 31.45 -7.78
N LEU A 268 -30.20 30.72 -7.41
CA LEU A 268 -30.15 29.29 -7.09
C LEU A 268 -29.59 28.47 -8.26
N ASN A 269 -30.11 28.68 -9.46
CA ASN A 269 -29.63 27.99 -10.66
C ASN A 269 -28.14 28.27 -10.87
N LYS A 270 -27.72 29.54 -10.86
CA LYS A 270 -26.30 29.91 -11.03
C LYS A 270 -25.41 29.23 -9.99
N SER A 271 -25.81 29.20 -8.73
CA SER A 271 -25.08 28.52 -7.65
C SER A 271 -25.00 27.00 -7.84
N LEU A 272 -26.09 26.34 -8.24
CA LEU A 272 -26.11 24.90 -8.49
C LEU A 272 -25.23 24.50 -9.68
N LEU A 273 -25.34 25.26 -10.77
CA LEU A 273 -24.50 25.06 -11.95
C LEU A 273 -23.03 25.24 -11.60
N MET A 274 -22.72 26.28 -10.84
CA MET A 274 -21.36 26.52 -10.39
C MET A 274 -20.83 25.39 -9.51
N LEU A 275 -21.60 24.92 -8.53
CA LEU A 275 -21.24 23.75 -7.73
C LEU A 275 -20.93 22.56 -8.62
N SER A 276 -21.78 22.31 -9.60
CA SER A 276 -21.61 21.22 -10.55
C SER A 276 -20.35 21.38 -11.42
N LYS A 277 -20.01 22.61 -11.83
CA LYS A 277 -18.75 22.89 -12.56
C LYS A 277 -17.51 22.66 -11.69
N ILE A 278 -17.56 23.01 -10.40
CA ILE A 278 -16.45 22.77 -9.47
C ILE A 278 -16.29 21.28 -9.17
N GLU A 279 -17.39 20.56 -8.92
CA GLU A 279 -17.36 19.12 -8.65
C GLU A 279 -16.84 18.31 -9.83
N ASN A 280 -17.11 18.79 -11.05
CA ASN A 280 -16.59 18.22 -12.28
C ASN A 280 -15.21 18.79 -12.67
N SER A 281 -14.42 19.34 -11.74
CA SER A 281 -13.04 19.78 -11.98
C SER A 281 -12.84 20.59 -13.29
N GLN A 282 -13.75 21.51 -13.59
CA GLN A 282 -13.65 22.30 -14.83
C GLN A 282 -12.67 23.48 -14.72
N PHE A 283 -11.99 23.62 -13.57
CA PHE A 283 -11.14 24.75 -13.20
C PHE A 283 -9.67 24.31 -12.97
N ASN A 284 -9.08 23.60 -13.94
CA ASN A 284 -7.77 22.94 -13.76
C ASN A 284 -6.55 23.87 -13.90
N LYS A 285 -6.73 25.11 -14.37
CA LYS A 285 -5.63 26.07 -14.52
C LYS A 285 -5.43 26.83 -13.21
N THR A 286 -4.32 26.58 -12.54
CA THR A 286 -3.87 27.32 -11.35
C THR A 286 -2.80 28.35 -11.71
N SER A 287 -2.72 29.42 -10.93
CA SER A 287 -1.64 30.41 -10.97
C SER A 287 -1.38 30.96 -9.57
N GLY A 288 -0.25 31.62 -9.36
CA GLY A 288 0.06 32.25 -8.08
C GLY A 288 -0.93 33.39 -7.78
N VAL A 289 -1.91 33.14 -6.92
CA VAL A 289 -2.92 34.12 -6.49
C VAL A 289 -2.50 34.75 -5.17
N ASN A 290 -2.39 36.08 -5.16
CA ASN A 290 -2.23 36.88 -3.94
C ASN A 290 -3.61 37.21 -3.37
N PHE A 291 -3.98 36.58 -2.25
CA PHE A 291 -5.28 36.75 -1.63
C PHE A 291 -5.43 38.11 -0.94
N ASN A 292 -4.34 38.76 -0.50
CA ASN A 292 -4.38 40.12 0.05
C ASN A 292 -4.91 41.11 -0.99
N ALA A 293 -4.29 41.12 -2.18
CA ALA A 293 -4.69 42.03 -3.25
C ALA A 293 -6.13 41.76 -3.71
N LEU A 294 -6.52 40.49 -3.78
CA LEU A 294 -7.88 40.07 -4.13
C LEU A 294 -8.91 40.51 -3.09
N ALA A 295 -8.63 40.36 -1.79
CA ALA A 295 -9.50 40.81 -0.72
C ALA A 295 -9.73 42.33 -0.77
N SER A 296 -8.66 43.12 -0.95
CA SER A 296 -8.76 44.58 -1.07
C SER A 296 -9.58 45.01 -2.29
N THR A 297 -9.39 44.34 -3.42
CA THR A 297 -10.18 44.60 -4.65
C THR A 297 -11.66 44.28 -4.44
N LEU A 298 -11.95 43.17 -3.76
CA LEU A 298 -13.33 42.77 -3.48
C LEU A 298 -14.00 43.74 -2.50
N VAL A 299 -13.31 44.21 -1.46
CA VAL A 299 -13.88 45.22 -0.54
C VAL A 299 -14.28 46.48 -1.29
N GLN A 300 -13.45 46.97 -2.22
CA GLN A 300 -13.80 48.11 -3.08
C GLN A 300 -15.03 47.83 -3.95
N ASN A 301 -15.12 46.64 -4.54
CA ASN A 301 -16.29 46.26 -5.37
C ASN A 301 -17.61 46.18 -4.58
N TYR A 302 -17.56 46.06 -3.25
CA TYR A 302 -18.73 45.98 -2.38
C TYR A 302 -18.94 47.25 -1.54
N GLU A 303 -18.21 48.34 -1.81
CA GLU A 303 -18.25 49.59 -1.03
C GLU A 303 -19.67 50.14 -0.86
N ASP A 304 -20.44 50.26 -1.95
CA ASP A 304 -21.85 50.72 -1.90
C ASP A 304 -22.72 49.86 -0.96
N PHE A 305 -22.48 48.54 -0.92
CA PHE A 305 -23.26 47.62 -0.09
C PHE A 305 -22.83 47.68 1.38
N ILE A 306 -21.53 47.89 1.62
CA ILE A 306 -20.95 48.10 2.94
C ILE A 306 -21.48 49.40 3.55
N GLU A 307 -21.49 50.49 2.77
CA GLU A 307 -22.01 51.79 3.18
C GLU A 307 -23.52 51.74 3.44
N PHE A 308 -24.29 51.11 2.55
CA PHE A 308 -25.73 50.91 2.75
C PHE A 308 -26.05 50.16 4.06
N LYS A 309 -25.22 49.18 4.43
CA LYS A 309 -25.35 48.44 5.69
C LYS A 309 -24.67 49.11 6.89
N LYS A 310 -23.99 50.23 6.67
CA LYS A 310 -23.16 50.94 7.66
C LYS A 310 -22.17 50.02 8.37
N VAL A 311 -21.56 49.08 7.66
CA VAL A 311 -20.59 48.15 8.26
C VAL A 311 -19.20 48.78 8.23
N GLU A 312 -18.52 48.82 9.36
CA GLU A 312 -17.11 49.22 9.41
C GLU A 312 -16.22 48.05 8.98
N VAL A 313 -15.47 48.19 7.88
CA VAL A 313 -14.60 47.15 7.35
C VAL A 313 -13.13 47.48 7.59
N ASN A 314 -12.43 46.62 8.31
CA ASN A 314 -11.00 46.76 8.62
C ASN A 314 -10.20 45.61 8.00
N ILE A 315 -9.23 45.93 7.14
CA ILE A 315 -8.28 44.94 6.61
C ILE A 315 -6.98 45.02 7.42
N ILE A 316 -6.61 43.91 8.06
CA ILE A 316 -5.43 43.81 8.93
C ILE A 316 -4.46 42.82 8.30
N GLU A 317 -3.44 43.34 7.61
CA GLU A 317 -2.39 42.55 6.99
C GLU A 317 -1.22 42.31 7.95
N LYS A 318 -1.08 41.07 8.43
CA LYS A 318 0.05 40.60 9.26
C LYS A 318 1.04 39.74 8.47
N GLY A 319 0.70 39.38 7.22
CA GLY A 319 1.49 38.53 6.35
C GLY A 319 0.97 38.53 4.92
N ILE A 320 1.60 37.75 4.05
CA ILE A 320 1.22 37.59 2.63
C ILE A 320 0.60 36.21 2.44
N PHE A 321 -0.70 36.16 2.17
CA PHE A 321 -1.41 34.91 1.90
C PHE A 321 -1.42 34.64 0.38
N GLN A 322 -0.51 33.79 -0.09
CA GLN A 322 -0.35 33.45 -1.50
C GLN A 322 -0.31 31.93 -1.75
N ALA A 323 -0.91 31.48 -2.85
CA ALA A 323 -0.83 30.08 -3.29
C ALA A 323 -1.17 29.90 -4.77
N ASP A 324 -0.78 28.75 -5.30
CA ASP A 324 -1.26 28.28 -6.59
C ASP A 324 -2.74 27.91 -6.50
N PHE A 325 -3.59 28.73 -7.09
CA PHE A 325 -5.04 28.62 -7.04
C PHE A 325 -5.64 29.01 -8.40
N ASN A 326 -6.82 28.48 -8.75
CA ASN A 326 -7.54 28.99 -9.90
C ASN A 326 -8.12 30.39 -9.57
N LYS A 327 -7.77 31.40 -10.38
CA LYS A 327 -8.15 32.80 -10.13
C LYS A 327 -9.66 32.99 -9.97
N ASP A 328 -10.47 32.37 -10.82
CA ASP A 328 -11.93 32.50 -10.77
C ASP A 328 -12.51 31.85 -9.50
N LEU A 329 -11.98 30.68 -9.11
CA LEU A 329 -12.39 30.03 -7.86
C LEU A 329 -11.96 30.84 -6.63
N ALA A 330 -10.79 31.48 -6.64
CA ALA A 330 -10.36 32.35 -5.56
C ALA A 330 -11.28 33.56 -5.41
N ASP A 331 -11.66 34.20 -6.53
CA ASP A 331 -12.62 35.31 -6.55
C ASP A 331 -13.97 34.88 -5.96
N ILE A 332 -14.47 33.71 -6.37
CA ILE A 332 -15.77 33.23 -5.89
C ILE A 332 -15.71 32.79 -4.42
N LEU A 333 -14.60 32.20 -3.99
CA LEU A 333 -14.35 31.83 -2.60
C LEU A 333 -14.42 33.07 -1.69
N LEU A 334 -13.61 34.09 -1.99
CA LEU A 334 -13.53 35.31 -1.18
C LEU A 334 -14.81 36.15 -1.29
N SER A 335 -15.41 36.28 -2.47
CA SER A 335 -16.66 37.03 -2.61
C SER A 335 -17.82 36.39 -1.83
N ASN A 336 -17.90 35.05 -1.76
CA ASN A 336 -18.90 34.39 -0.92
C ASN A 336 -18.63 34.60 0.57
N LEU A 337 -17.38 34.59 1.02
CA LEU A 337 -17.01 34.87 2.41
C LEU A 337 -17.35 36.32 2.78
N LEU A 338 -16.90 37.29 1.98
CA LEU A 338 -17.15 38.71 2.18
C LEU A 338 -18.66 39.03 2.17
N LYS A 339 -19.39 38.52 1.17
CA LYS A 339 -20.84 38.73 1.08
C LYS A 339 -21.59 38.12 2.25
N ASN A 340 -21.15 36.96 2.76
CA ASN A 340 -21.71 36.35 3.96
C ASN A 340 -21.45 37.24 5.18
N ALA A 341 -20.20 37.67 5.35
CA ALA A 341 -19.77 38.51 6.47
C ALA A 341 -20.51 39.85 6.53
N ILE A 342 -20.76 40.51 5.38
CA ILE A 342 -21.55 41.75 5.31
C ILE A 342 -23.04 41.48 5.51
N LYS A 343 -23.61 40.48 4.83
CA LYS A 343 -25.06 40.23 4.85
C LYS A 343 -25.57 39.88 6.24
N TYR A 344 -24.83 39.06 6.97
CA TYR A 344 -25.21 38.61 8.31
C TYR A 344 -24.53 39.43 9.43
N ASN A 345 -23.97 40.60 9.10
CA ASN A 345 -23.51 41.53 10.12
C ASN A 345 -24.69 42.28 10.77
N ASN A 346 -24.50 42.74 12.00
CA ASN A 346 -25.39 43.72 12.59
C ASN A 346 -25.27 45.07 11.87
N GLU A 347 -26.34 45.86 11.87
CA GLU A 347 -26.27 47.26 11.44
C GLU A 347 -25.30 48.02 12.35
N GLU A 348 -24.44 48.86 11.76
CA GLU A 348 -23.38 49.58 12.49
C GLU A 348 -22.35 48.64 13.16
N GLY A 349 -22.28 47.39 12.70
CA GLY A 349 -21.31 46.39 13.15
C GLY A 349 -19.96 46.48 12.45
N THR A 350 -19.01 45.68 12.92
CA THR A 350 -17.63 45.63 12.41
C THR A 350 -17.37 44.32 11.67
N LEU A 351 -16.64 44.41 10.57
CA LEU A 351 -16.06 43.30 9.81
C LEU A 351 -14.54 43.46 9.75
N ASN A 352 -13.82 42.54 10.40
CA ASN A 352 -12.37 42.50 10.32
C ASN A 352 -11.92 41.37 9.37
N ILE A 353 -11.07 41.71 8.40
CA ILE A 353 -10.42 40.76 7.49
C ILE A 353 -8.96 40.68 7.91
N ILE A 354 -8.60 39.62 8.62
CA ILE A 354 -7.23 39.43 9.16
C ILE A 354 -6.48 38.48 8.23
N ILE A 355 -5.35 38.93 7.70
CA ILE A 355 -4.57 38.19 6.71
C ILE A 355 -3.20 37.86 7.29
N GLU A 356 -2.90 36.57 7.39
CA GLU A 356 -1.64 36.02 7.88
C GLU A 356 -0.99 35.14 6.80
N ASN A 357 0.22 34.63 7.02
CA ASN A 357 0.94 33.86 6.00
C ASN A 357 0.28 32.50 5.68
N ASP A 358 -0.39 31.87 6.65
CA ASP A 358 -0.99 30.55 6.56
C ASP A 358 -2.53 30.58 6.63
N ARG A 359 -3.14 31.72 6.97
CA ARG A 359 -4.59 31.83 7.12
C ARG A 359 -5.14 33.21 6.80
N MET A 360 -6.42 33.24 6.46
CA MET A 360 -7.22 34.44 6.28
C MET A 360 -8.53 34.30 7.04
N THR A 361 -8.85 35.29 7.88
CA THR A 361 -10.00 35.25 8.78
C THR A 361 -10.97 36.37 8.42
N PHE A 362 -12.24 36.01 8.20
CA PHE A 362 -13.36 36.95 8.13
C PHE A 362 -14.09 36.91 9.47
N GLN A 363 -13.99 38.00 10.22
CA GLN A 363 -14.59 38.16 11.55
C GLN A 363 -15.71 39.20 11.48
N ASN A 364 -16.96 38.83 11.79
CA ASN A 364 -18.08 39.78 11.76
C ASN A 364 -18.94 39.73 13.03
N SER A 365 -19.44 40.90 13.45
CA SER A 365 -20.34 41.09 14.59
C SER A 365 -21.79 40.72 14.25
N GLY A 366 -22.02 39.50 13.78
CA GLY A 366 -23.36 39.02 13.40
C GLY A 366 -24.27 38.69 14.58
N ALA A 367 -25.15 37.70 14.38
CA ALA A 367 -26.10 37.26 15.40
C ALA A 367 -25.40 36.85 16.71
N SER A 368 -26.01 37.13 17.86
CA SER A 368 -25.39 36.85 19.16
C SER A 368 -25.32 35.35 19.54
N MET A 369 -25.70 34.44 18.64
CA MET A 369 -25.72 33.00 18.87
C MET A 369 -24.84 32.28 17.86
N ALA A 370 -24.08 31.28 18.35
CA ALA A 370 -23.26 30.43 17.52
C ALA A 370 -24.09 29.66 16.48
N LEU A 371 -23.51 29.50 15.29
CA LEU A 371 -24.09 28.67 14.24
C LEU A 371 -23.73 27.20 14.46
N ASP A 372 -24.53 26.28 13.90
CA ASP A 372 -24.20 24.85 13.97
C ASP A 372 -22.98 24.53 13.10
N LYS A 373 -21.80 24.42 13.73
CA LYS A 373 -20.52 24.07 13.09
C LYS A 373 -20.59 22.83 12.20
N SER A 374 -21.42 21.85 12.54
CA SER A 374 -21.53 20.59 11.79
C SER A 374 -22.36 20.71 10.51
N ARG A 375 -23.26 21.71 10.44
CA ARG A 375 -24.22 21.88 9.35
C ARG A 375 -24.04 23.15 8.54
N ILE A 376 -23.32 24.14 9.05
CA ILE A 376 -23.18 25.46 8.43
C ILE A 376 -22.65 25.43 6.98
N PHE A 377 -21.82 24.44 6.65
CA PHE A 377 -21.30 24.26 5.30
C PHE A 377 -22.11 23.26 4.43
N ASN A 378 -23.25 22.77 4.91
CA ASN A 378 -24.13 21.89 4.14
C ASN A 378 -24.98 22.71 3.17
N ARG A 379 -25.32 22.09 2.03
CA ARG A 379 -26.17 22.71 1.00
C ARG A 379 -27.55 23.00 1.58
N PHE A 380 -28.10 24.16 1.21
CA PHE A 380 -29.43 24.64 1.63
C PHE A 380 -29.60 24.83 3.14
N TYR A 381 -28.52 24.72 3.93
CA TYR A 381 -28.59 24.97 5.35
C TYR A 381 -28.76 26.48 5.60
N LYS A 382 -29.66 26.80 6.52
CA LYS A 382 -29.95 28.14 7.00
C LYS A 382 -30.26 28.07 8.48
N GLN A 383 -29.87 29.10 9.22
CA GLN A 383 -30.27 29.26 10.62
C GLN A 383 -31.25 30.43 10.70
N GLY A 384 -32.50 30.14 11.09
CA GLY A 384 -33.59 31.11 11.12
C GLY A 384 -34.40 31.23 9.82
N SER A 385 -35.19 32.29 9.71
CA SER A 385 -36.19 32.56 8.66
C SER A 385 -35.69 33.53 7.58
N ASP A 386 -34.42 33.47 7.17
CA ASP A 386 -33.92 34.26 6.04
C ASP A 386 -34.39 33.67 4.69
N HIS A 387 -35.50 34.21 4.19
CA HIS A 387 -36.07 33.89 2.88
C HIS A 387 -35.26 34.45 1.69
N GLY A 388 -34.28 35.33 1.94
CA GLY A 388 -33.45 35.97 0.92
C GLY A 388 -32.12 35.26 0.62
N SER A 389 -31.72 34.24 1.37
CA SER A 389 -30.54 33.42 1.06
C SER A 389 -30.91 32.12 0.34
N THR A 390 -29.96 31.56 -0.39
CA THR A 390 -30.12 30.24 -1.02
C THR A 390 -29.58 29.10 -0.15
N GLY A 391 -28.79 29.42 0.87
CA GLY A 391 -28.05 28.42 1.67
C GLY A 391 -26.94 27.71 0.88
N LEU A 392 -26.52 28.24 -0.28
CA LEU A 392 -25.49 27.60 -1.12
C LEU A 392 -24.10 28.24 -1.01
N GLY A 393 -23.96 29.49 -0.56
CA GLY A 393 -22.66 30.20 -0.55
C GLY A 393 -21.55 29.49 0.23
N LEU A 394 -21.81 29.11 1.48
CA LEU A 394 -20.84 28.38 2.31
C LEU A 394 -20.59 26.94 1.81
N SER A 395 -21.58 26.33 1.16
CA SER A 395 -21.39 25.03 0.52
C SER A 395 -20.50 25.11 -0.73
N ILE A 396 -20.57 26.21 -1.49
CA ILE A 396 -19.66 26.50 -2.61
C ILE A 396 -18.23 26.62 -2.10
N ILE A 397 -18.02 27.39 -1.02
CA ILE A 397 -16.71 27.53 -0.36
C ILE A 397 -16.16 26.14 0.01
N LYS A 398 -16.95 25.30 0.70
CA LYS A 398 -16.53 23.94 1.06
C LYS A 398 -16.21 23.07 -0.16
N THR A 399 -16.99 23.17 -1.23
CA THR A 399 -16.72 22.43 -2.48
C THR A 399 -15.44 22.91 -3.17
N ILE A 400 -15.15 24.21 -3.16
CA ILE A 400 -13.89 24.77 -3.68
C ILE A 400 -12.72 24.24 -2.86
N ILE A 401 -12.75 24.35 -1.53
CA ILE A 401 -11.64 23.95 -0.65
C ILE A 401 -11.31 22.46 -0.77
N LYS A 402 -12.32 21.59 -0.98
CA LYS A 402 -12.10 20.17 -1.23
C LYS A 402 -11.23 19.86 -2.46
N GLN A 403 -11.18 20.77 -3.44
CA GLN A 403 -10.34 20.61 -4.64
C GLN A 403 -8.86 20.93 -4.38
N TYR A 404 -8.52 21.53 -3.25
CA TYR A 404 -7.17 21.96 -2.91
C TYR A 404 -6.66 21.22 -1.68
N PRO A 405 -5.89 20.12 -1.85
CA PRO A 405 -5.29 19.41 -0.73
C PRO A 405 -4.46 20.34 0.16
N GLY A 406 -4.62 20.23 1.47
CA GLY A 406 -3.94 21.08 2.46
C GLY A 406 -4.70 22.35 2.83
N TRP A 407 -5.81 22.68 2.15
CA TRP A 407 -6.68 23.78 2.53
C TRP A 407 -7.82 23.31 3.42
N ASP A 408 -8.25 24.16 4.35
CA ASP A 408 -9.43 23.93 5.18
C ASP A 408 -10.20 25.24 5.44
N ILE A 409 -11.47 25.12 5.80
CA ILE A 409 -12.34 26.23 6.19
C ILE A 409 -13.01 25.90 7.53
N LEU A 410 -12.75 26.74 8.53
CA LEU A 410 -13.22 26.56 9.89
C LEU A 410 -14.23 27.65 10.26
N TYR A 411 -15.15 27.31 11.16
CA TYR A 411 -16.07 28.26 11.77
C TYR A 411 -15.92 28.24 13.29
N GLU A 412 -15.71 29.43 13.86
CA GLU A 412 -15.60 29.66 15.30
C GLU A 412 -16.52 30.81 15.72
N PHE A 413 -16.88 30.81 17.00
CA PHE A 413 -17.71 31.85 17.59
C PHE A 413 -17.14 32.17 18.97
N GLU A 414 -16.63 33.39 19.11
CA GLU A 414 -15.94 33.88 20.30
C GLU A 414 -16.24 35.38 20.45
N ASP A 415 -16.35 35.88 21.68
CA ASP A 415 -16.64 37.29 21.98
C ASP A 415 -17.84 37.88 21.22
N LYS A 416 -18.86 37.06 20.95
CA LYS A 416 -20.05 37.40 20.15
C LYS A 416 -19.75 37.76 18.69
N MET A 417 -18.60 37.35 18.18
CA MET A 417 -18.19 37.51 16.78
C MET A 417 -18.15 36.15 16.09
N HIS A 418 -18.52 36.13 14.81
CA HIS A 418 -18.40 34.96 13.95
C HIS A 418 -17.06 34.99 13.22
N TYR A 419 -16.32 33.89 13.25
CA TYR A 419 -15.03 33.76 12.58
C TYR A 419 -15.12 32.68 11.50
N PHE A 420 -14.87 33.06 10.25
CA PHE A 420 -14.66 32.13 9.16
C PHE A 420 -13.18 32.14 8.78
N ILE A 421 -12.49 31.03 9.05
CA ILE A 421 -11.03 30.96 8.98
C ILE A 421 -10.63 30.02 7.84
N LEU A 422 -10.09 30.61 6.79
CA LEU A 422 -9.49 29.90 5.65
C LEU A 422 -8.04 29.59 5.99
N VAL A 423 -7.66 28.31 6.04
CA VAL A 423 -6.32 27.86 6.47
C VAL A 423 -5.64 27.09 5.36
N LYS A 424 -4.35 27.35 5.15
CA LYS A 424 -3.44 26.60 4.28
C LYS A 424 -2.41 25.88 5.13
N ASN A 425 -2.60 24.57 5.31
CA ASN A 425 -1.65 23.72 6.00
C ASN A 425 -0.47 23.41 5.08
N ASN A 426 0.72 23.90 5.42
CA ASN A 426 1.96 23.46 4.78
C ASN A 426 2.22 22.00 5.19
N ARG A 427 1.93 21.05 4.29
CA ARG A 427 2.39 19.67 4.40
C ARG A 427 3.55 19.41 3.48
#